data_AF-A0A8X6WZH0-F1
#
_entry.id   AF-A0A8X6WZH0-F1
#
_cell.length_a   1.000
_cell.length_b   1.000
_cell.length_c   1.000
_cell.angle_alpha   90.00
_cell.angle_beta   90.00
_cell.angle_gamma   90.00
#
_symmetry.space_group_name_H-M   'P 1'
#
loop_
_entity.id
_entity.type
_entity.pdbx_description
1 polymer ?
#
loop_
_entity_poly.entity_id
_entity_poly.type
_entity_poly.pdbx_seq_one_letter_code
_entity_poly.pdbx_strand_id
1 'polypeptide(L)'
;MVTVYEEKCVSDKSVRKWSARFCAGHESVGDDQRPGQANTVITSDLIDKVDDLVRSNQRVTLRMLPLKVDVSYGTEWTIVHDRLRFRKVYAAWVPKQLNDQQKKPQLTSSLGGTTHIRVGTGNLIAAKQ
;
A
#
# COMPACT_ATOMS: atom_id res chain seq x y z
N MET A 1 -43.82 1.65 -14.41
CA MET A 1 -42.85 1.28 -13.33
C MET A 1 -43.56 1.12 -11.99
N VAL A 2 -44.30 2.12 -11.51
CA VAL A 2 -45.07 2.04 -10.25
C VAL A 2 -46.08 0.89 -10.24
N THR A 3 -46.65 0.55 -11.39
CA THR A 3 -47.60 -0.58 -11.55
C THR A 3 -47.00 -1.97 -11.38
N VAL A 4 -45.67 -2.11 -11.41
CA VAL A 4 -44.97 -3.41 -11.34
C VAL A 4 -44.09 -3.49 -10.09
N TYR A 5 -43.49 -2.36 -9.69
CA TYR A 5 -42.53 -2.29 -8.57
C TYR A 5 -43.09 -1.57 -7.35
N GLU A 6 -44.26 -0.94 -7.46
CA GLU A 6 -44.99 -0.26 -6.38
C GLU A 6 -44.05 0.57 -5.48
N GLU A 7 -43.92 0.21 -4.21
CA GLU A 7 -43.12 0.91 -3.21
C GLU A 7 -41.61 0.83 -3.46
N LYS A 8 -41.14 -0.17 -4.20
CA LYS A 8 -39.72 -0.35 -4.59
C LYS A 8 -39.37 0.35 -5.90
N CYS A 9 -40.28 1.16 -6.45
CA CYS A 9 -40.03 1.90 -7.67
C CYS A 9 -38.95 2.97 -7.48
N VAL A 10 -38.02 3.05 -8.43
CA VAL A 10 -37.01 4.10 -8.44
C VAL A 10 -37.66 5.46 -8.79
N SER A 11 -37.15 6.55 -8.22
CA SER A 11 -37.68 7.90 -8.50
C SER A 11 -37.58 8.29 -9.97
N ASP A 12 -38.52 9.12 -10.45
CA ASP A 12 -38.51 9.64 -11.84
C ASP A 12 -37.19 10.34 -12.20
N LYS A 13 -36.59 11.06 -11.25
CA LYS A 13 -35.28 11.71 -11.42
C LYS A 13 -34.18 10.69 -11.74
N SER A 14 -34.17 9.55 -11.05
CA SER A 14 -33.20 8.49 -11.29
C SER A 14 -33.41 7.85 -12.67
N VAL A 15 -34.66 7.61 -13.08
CA VAL A 15 -35.01 7.05 -14.39
C VAL A 15 -34.52 7.97 -15.51
N ARG A 16 -34.79 9.28 -15.41
CA ARG A 16 -34.31 10.27 -16.40
C ARG A 16 -32.79 10.34 -16.45
N LYS A 17 -32.11 10.30 -15.30
CA LYS A 17 -30.64 10.28 -15.22
C LYS A 17 -30.06 9.06 -15.94
N TRP A 18 -30.62 7.88 -15.70
CA TRP A 18 -30.18 6.65 -16.36
C TRP A 18 -30.48 6.66 -17.87
N SER A 19 -31.66 7.12 -18.28
CA SER A 19 -32.01 7.29 -19.69
C SER A 19 -31.02 8.20 -20.42
N ALA A 20 -30.67 9.35 -19.82
CA ALA A 20 -29.68 10.25 -20.40
C ALA A 20 -28.29 9.61 -20.50
N ARG A 21 -27.86 8.82 -19.50
CA ARG A 21 -26.59 8.08 -19.53
C ARG A 21 -26.55 7.06 -20.68
N PHE A 22 -27.61 6.28 -20.84
CA PHE A 22 -27.70 5.32 -21.94
C PHE A 22 -27.73 6.00 -23.32
N CYS A 23 -28.47 7.10 -23.46
CA CYS A 23 -28.45 7.89 -24.69
C CYS A 23 -27.07 8.50 -25.01
N ALA A 24 -26.26 8.76 -23.99
CA ALA A 24 -24.87 9.22 -24.14
C ALA A 24 -23.87 8.08 -24.44
N GLY A 25 -24.35 6.85 -24.67
CA GLY A 25 -23.51 5.69 -24.99
C GLY A 25 -22.90 4.98 -23.77
N HIS A 26 -23.37 5.27 -22.56
CA HIS A 26 -22.91 4.58 -21.36
C HIS A 26 -23.63 3.24 -21.18
N GLU A 27 -22.94 2.13 -21.44
CA GLU A 27 -23.53 0.77 -21.40
C GLU A 27 -23.41 0.08 -20.03
N SER A 28 -22.53 0.58 -19.14
CA SER A 28 -22.35 -0.01 -17.81
C SER A 28 -23.55 0.28 -16.91
N VAL A 29 -24.08 -0.77 -16.28
CA VAL A 29 -25.16 -0.72 -15.29
C VAL A 29 -24.62 -0.60 -13.86
N GLY A 30 -23.32 -0.87 -13.67
CA GLY A 30 -22.68 -0.75 -12.37
C GLY A 30 -22.53 0.70 -11.91
N ASP A 31 -22.36 0.89 -10.60
CA ASP A 31 -21.98 2.18 -10.06
C ASP A 31 -20.59 2.58 -10.58
N ASP A 32 -20.46 3.85 -10.96
CA ASP A 32 -19.16 4.44 -11.27
C ASP A 32 -18.25 4.35 -10.04
N GLN A 33 -16.93 4.31 -10.27
CA GLN A 33 -15.97 4.30 -9.18
C GLN A 33 -16.19 5.51 -8.27
N ARG A 34 -16.74 5.25 -7.07
CA ARG A 34 -16.95 6.29 -6.06
C ARG A 34 -15.60 6.63 -5.42
N PRO A 35 -15.12 7.88 -5.49
CA PRO A 35 -13.95 8.26 -4.73
C PRO A 35 -14.28 8.16 -3.24
N GLY A 36 -13.61 7.24 -2.54
CA GLY A 36 -13.67 7.16 -1.09
C GLY A 36 -12.92 8.33 -0.44
N GLN A 37 -13.22 8.61 0.82
CA GLN A 37 -12.60 9.72 1.58
C GLN A 37 -11.06 9.68 1.57
N ALA A 38 -10.47 8.49 1.57
CA ALA A 38 -9.01 8.32 1.47
C ALA A 38 -8.45 8.87 0.15
N ASN A 39 -9.17 8.79 -0.97
CA ASN A 39 -8.70 9.36 -2.24
C ASN A 39 -8.71 10.89 -2.24
N THR A 40 -9.52 11.54 -1.41
CA THR A 40 -9.56 13.00 -1.30
C THR A 40 -8.40 13.54 -0.46
N VAL A 41 -7.95 12.78 0.55
CA VAL A 41 -6.88 13.19 1.46
C VAL A 41 -5.49 12.82 0.93
N ILE A 42 -5.37 11.72 0.17
CA ILE A 42 -4.10 11.25 -0.38
C ILE A 42 -3.71 12.08 -1.61
N THR A 43 -2.91 13.12 -1.39
CA THR A 43 -2.26 13.91 -2.43
C THR A 43 -0.95 13.28 -2.89
N SER A 44 -0.46 13.63 -4.09
CA SER A 44 0.85 13.19 -4.59
C SER A 44 1.98 13.55 -3.64
N ASP A 45 1.96 14.79 -3.13
CA ASP A 45 2.99 15.31 -2.22
C ASP A 45 3.06 14.51 -0.92
N LEU A 46 1.91 14.00 -0.46
CA LEU A 46 1.85 13.15 0.72
C LEU A 46 2.45 11.77 0.45
N ILE A 47 2.19 11.19 -0.73
CA ILE A 47 2.78 9.92 -1.16
C ILE A 47 4.30 10.04 -1.23
N ASP A 48 4.81 11.12 -1.84
CA ASP A 48 6.24 11.34 -2.02
C ASP A 48 6.96 11.52 -0.67
N LYS A 49 6.38 12.31 0.25
CA LYS A 49 6.90 12.46 1.62
C LYS A 49 7.01 11.11 2.34
N VAL A 50 6.03 10.22 2.17
CA VAL A 50 6.06 8.88 2.78
C VAL A 50 7.11 7.99 2.09
N ASP A 51 7.25 8.03 0.75
CA ASP A 51 8.28 7.26 0.02
C ASP A 51 9.69 7.68 0.46
N ASP A 52 9.96 8.98 0.55
CA ASP A 52 11.24 9.53 1.01
C ASP A 52 11.53 9.13 2.46
N LEU A 53 10.54 9.23 3.34
CA LEU A 53 10.69 8.88 4.74
C LEU A 53 11.00 7.39 4.93
N VAL A 54 10.32 6.51 4.18
CA VAL A 54 10.56 5.05 4.21
C VAL A 54 11.93 4.71 3.62
N ARG A 55 12.35 5.38 2.53
CA ARG A 55 13.67 5.16 1.91
C ARG A 55 14.82 5.64 2.78
N SER A 56 14.66 6.78 3.46
CA SER A 56 15.67 7.33 4.37
C SER A 56 15.93 6.39 5.55
N ASN A 57 14.90 5.67 6.01
CA ASN A 57 15.01 4.78 7.14
C ASN A 57 14.02 3.60 7.02
N GLN A 58 14.52 2.46 6.53
CA GLN A 58 13.78 1.20 6.39
C GLN A 58 13.45 0.52 7.74
N ARG A 59 13.73 1.17 8.87
CA ARG A 59 13.31 0.73 10.20
C ARG A 59 12.13 1.53 10.75
N VAL A 60 11.62 2.51 9.99
CA VAL A 60 10.43 3.25 10.40
C VAL A 60 9.25 2.29 10.44
N THR A 61 8.64 2.16 11.62
CA THR A 61 7.43 1.38 11.81
C THR A 61 6.21 2.19 11.38
N LEU A 62 5.17 1.51 10.88
CA LEU A 62 3.90 2.16 10.50
C LEU A 62 3.40 3.11 11.60
N ARG A 63 3.45 2.65 12.86
CA ARG A 63 3.04 3.45 14.03
C ARG A 63 3.77 4.80 14.20
N MET A 64 4.95 4.99 13.62
CA MET A 64 5.73 6.23 13.72
C MET A 64 5.49 7.18 12.55
N LEU A 65 4.90 6.73 11.43
CA LEU A 65 4.62 7.57 10.27
C LEU A 65 3.53 8.64 10.54
N PRO A 66 2.42 8.35 11.25
CA PRO A 66 1.41 9.33 11.62
C PRO A 66 1.98 10.51 12.39
N LEU A 67 2.94 10.23 13.28
CA LEU A 67 3.60 11.26 14.09
C LEU A 67 4.51 12.18 13.27
N LYS A 68 4.97 11.74 12.10
CA LYS A 68 5.90 12.48 11.24
C LYS A 68 5.23 13.21 10.09
N VAL A 69 4.13 12.67 9.59
CA VAL A 69 3.46 13.16 8.38
C VAL A 69 2.03 13.67 8.66
N ASP A 70 1.61 13.66 9.93
CA ASP A 70 0.27 14.10 10.40
C ASP A 70 -0.87 13.48 9.60
N VAL A 71 -0.84 12.15 9.50
CA VAL A 71 -1.84 11.35 8.78
C VAL A 71 -2.51 10.37 9.72
N SER A 72 -3.80 10.09 9.46
CA SER A 72 -4.47 9.02 10.17
C SER A 72 -3.89 7.65 9.80
N TYR A 73 -3.91 6.72 10.75
CA TYR A 73 -3.39 5.36 10.58
C TYR A 73 -3.96 4.63 9.35
N GLY A 74 -5.26 4.81 9.06
CA GLY A 74 -5.89 4.19 7.90
C GLY A 74 -5.36 4.75 6.57
N THR A 75 -5.13 6.06 6.50
CA THR A 75 -4.60 6.73 5.30
C THR A 75 -3.16 6.30 5.04
N GLU A 76 -2.35 6.25 6.09
CA GLU A 76 -0.98 5.77 6.05
C GLU A 76 -0.89 4.33 5.54
N TRP A 77 -1.74 3.44 6.06
CA TRP A 77 -1.80 2.04 5.62
C TRP A 77 -2.09 1.94 4.11
N THR A 78 -3.09 2.69 3.62
CA THR A 78 -3.43 2.74 2.19
C THR A 78 -2.27 3.28 1.35
N ILE A 79 -1.55 4.31 1.82
CA ILE A 79 -0.40 4.85 1.08
C ILE A 79 0.72 3.81 0.98
N VAL A 80 1.12 3.22 2.10
CA VAL A 80 2.25 2.28 2.16
C VAL A 80 1.94 1.01 1.38
N HIS A 81 0.75 0.43 1.56
CA HIS A 81 0.39 -0.86 0.95
C HIS A 81 -0.21 -0.74 -0.46
N ASP A 82 -1.12 0.19 -0.71
CA ASP A 82 -1.84 0.26 -1.99
C ASP A 82 -1.15 1.17 -3.00
N ARG A 83 -0.59 2.30 -2.56
CA ARG A 83 0.04 3.29 -3.45
C ARG A 83 1.51 2.98 -3.70
N LEU A 84 2.29 2.77 -2.64
CA LEU A 84 3.73 2.56 -2.72
C LEU A 84 4.13 1.08 -2.84
N ARG A 85 3.20 0.16 -2.60
CA ARG A 85 3.40 -1.29 -2.70
C ARG A 85 4.56 -1.81 -1.84
N PHE A 86 4.77 -1.17 -0.69
CA PHE A 86 5.72 -1.66 0.29
C PHE A 86 5.14 -2.82 1.08
N ARG A 87 6.01 -3.77 1.43
CA ARG A 87 5.68 -4.86 2.36
C ARG A 87 6.57 -4.86 3.59
N LYS A 88 6.03 -5.38 4.69
CA LYS A 88 6.82 -5.71 5.88
C LYS A 88 7.78 -6.85 5.55
N VAL A 89 9.04 -6.70 5.92
CA VAL A 89 10.08 -7.74 5.77
C VAL A 89 10.71 -7.96 7.14
N TYR A 90 11.20 -9.15 7.44
CA TYR A 90 11.91 -9.40 8.70
C TYR A 90 13.42 -9.29 8.48
N ALA A 91 14.12 -8.78 9.49
CA ALA A 91 15.59 -8.75 9.47
C ALA A 91 16.15 -10.17 9.42
N ALA A 92 17.10 -10.43 8.52
CA ALA A 92 17.92 -11.62 8.63
C ALA A 92 18.84 -11.48 9.84
N TRP A 93 18.95 -12.54 10.64
CA TRP A 93 19.90 -12.56 11.76
C TRP A 93 21.31 -12.70 11.22
N VAL A 94 22.20 -11.79 11.62
CA VAL A 94 23.61 -11.82 11.24
C VAL A 94 24.43 -12.25 12.46
N PRO A 95 25.08 -13.43 12.44
CA PRO A 95 25.73 -14.01 13.62
C PRO A 95 26.86 -13.16 14.23
N LYS A 96 27.51 -12.30 13.42
CA LYS A 96 28.61 -11.45 13.86
C LYS A 96 28.68 -10.17 13.05
N GLN A 97 28.98 -9.05 13.70
CA GLN A 97 29.32 -7.81 13.01
C GLN A 97 30.71 -7.99 12.35
N LEU A 98 30.74 -7.95 11.02
CA LEU A 98 31.99 -8.11 10.26
C LEU A 98 32.77 -6.81 10.24
N ASN A 99 34.04 -6.88 10.62
CA ASN A 99 34.98 -5.76 10.48
C ASN A 99 35.40 -5.58 9.01
N ASP A 100 35.88 -4.40 8.63
CA ASP A 100 36.21 -4.09 7.23
C ASP A 100 37.27 -5.02 6.62
N GLN A 101 38.19 -5.55 7.43
CA GLN A 101 39.16 -6.56 7.01
C GLN A 101 38.51 -7.91 6.64
N GLN A 102 37.33 -8.22 7.18
CA GLN A 102 36.57 -9.46 6.96
C GLN A 102 35.57 -9.36 5.79
N LYS A 103 35.33 -8.15 5.27
CA LYS A 103 34.40 -7.88 4.16
C LYS A 103 35.01 -8.09 2.76
N LYS A 104 36.28 -8.50 2.67
CA LYS A 104 36.90 -8.84 1.37
C LYS A 104 36.10 -9.98 0.72
N PRO A 105 35.86 -9.95 -0.61
CA PRO A 105 35.07 -10.97 -1.27
C PRO A 105 35.75 -12.32 -1.09
N GLN A 106 35.11 -13.22 -0.34
CA GLN A 106 35.49 -14.62 -0.21
C GLN A 106 35.14 -15.35 -1.52
N LEU A 107 35.82 -14.99 -2.61
CA LEU A 107 35.64 -15.61 -3.92
C LEU A 107 36.60 -16.80 -4.13
N THR A 108 37.17 -17.39 -3.08
CA THR A 108 37.99 -18.60 -3.20
C THR A 108 38.09 -19.36 -1.86
N SER A 109 37.05 -20.09 -1.45
CA SER A 109 37.27 -21.34 -0.70
C SER A 109 35.99 -22.17 -0.68
N SER A 110 36.02 -23.21 -1.49
CA SER A 110 35.08 -24.33 -1.51
C SER A 110 35.01 -25.07 -0.17
N LEU A 111 33.86 -25.72 0.04
CA LEU A 111 33.55 -26.82 0.98
C LEU A 111 33.17 -26.45 2.42
N GLY A 112 31.88 -26.63 2.74
CA GLY A 112 31.51 -27.34 3.99
C GLY A 112 30.70 -26.59 5.06
N GLY A 113 30.25 -25.35 4.85
CA GLY A 113 29.54 -24.60 5.88
C GLY A 113 28.12 -24.18 5.47
N THR A 114 27.14 -25.08 5.56
CA THR A 114 25.71 -24.74 5.47
C THR A 114 25.36 -23.78 6.60
N THR A 115 25.47 -22.47 6.34
CA THR A 115 25.01 -21.44 7.27
C THR A 115 23.49 -21.41 7.17
N HIS A 116 22.81 -22.09 8.08
CA HIS A 116 21.36 -21.98 8.22
C HIS A 116 21.03 -20.53 8.59
N ILE A 117 20.58 -19.75 7.60
CA ILE A 117 20.05 -18.41 7.83
C ILE A 117 18.74 -18.59 8.60
N ARG A 118 18.78 -18.37 9.92
CA ARG A 118 17.59 -18.36 10.77
C ARG A 118 16.98 -16.97 10.71
N VAL A 119 15.76 -16.87 10.19
CA VAL A 119 15.02 -15.61 10.13
C VAL A 119 14.65 -15.22 11.57
N GLY A 120 15.20 -14.10 12.04
CA GLY A 120 14.97 -13.56 13.38
C GLY A 120 13.82 -12.55 13.38
N THR A 121 13.04 -12.54 14.45
CA THR A 121 11.89 -11.66 14.68
C THR A 121 12.34 -10.21 14.91
N GLY A 122 12.65 -9.50 13.83
CA GLY A 122 12.94 -8.06 13.84
C GLY A 122 11.96 -7.30 12.95
N ASN A 123 11.23 -6.33 13.54
CA ASN A 123 10.34 -5.42 12.82
C ASN A 123 11.14 -4.61 11.77
N LEU A 124 11.01 -4.95 10.48
CA LEU A 124 11.47 -4.10 9.38
C LEU A 124 10.33 -3.87 8.37
N ILE A 125 10.38 -2.73 7.68
CA ILE A 125 9.53 -2.42 6.54
C ILE A 125 10.49 -1.72 5.58
N ALA A 126 10.88 -2.31 4.46
CA ALA A 126 10.15 -2.10 3.23
C ALA A 126 10.96 -2.73 2.10
N ALA A 127 10.37 -3.64 1.35
CA ALA A 127 10.81 -3.95 -0.01
C ALA A 127 9.72 -3.46 -0.95
N LYS A 128 10.11 -2.65 -1.95
CA LYS A 128 9.24 -2.23 -3.05
C LYS A 128 9.19 -3.39 -4.05
N GLN A 129 8.00 -3.72 -4.54
CA GLN A 129 7.81 -4.81 -5.50
C GLN A 129 8.25 -4.41 -6.91
#